data_AF-A0A1H8N2N0-F1
#
_entry.id   AF-A0A1H8N2N0-F1
#
_cell.length_a   1.000
_cell.length_b   1.000
_cell.length_c   1.000
_cell.angle_alpha   90.00
_cell.angle_beta   90.00
_cell.angle_gamma   90.00
#
_symmetry.space_group_name_H-M   'P 1'
#
loop_
_entity.id
_entity.type
_entity.pdbx_description
1 polymer ?
#
loop_
_entity_poly.entity_id
_entity_poly.type
_entity_poly.pdbx_seq_one_letter_code
_entity_poly.pdbx_strand_id
1 'polypeptide(L)'
;MTALSAFLRKTPGEALREYFDRPEIGLPTEFDWPASDADLSGPLLGAIEKMSRVQRDRISNDAERVHGLSDEPGQAAIYSVAEDPAFLDGLLRQLRRRLVRGPDHRHRPHLGRRQADGPLRRHLALVSGQ
;
A
#
# COMPACT_ATOMS: atom_id res chain seq x y z
N MET A 1 -15.50 -7.76 -15.94
CA MET A 1 -14.84 -7.19 -14.74
C MET A 1 -14.81 -5.69 -14.93
N THR A 2 -15.19 -4.87 -13.94
CA THR A 2 -15.21 -3.40 -14.11
C THR A 2 -13.81 -2.81 -14.04
N ALA A 3 -13.60 -1.63 -14.63
CA ALA A 3 -12.32 -0.92 -14.58
C ALA A 3 -11.84 -0.71 -13.14
N LEU A 4 -12.76 -0.41 -12.21
CA LEU A 4 -12.48 -0.27 -10.78
C LEU A 4 -11.92 -1.56 -10.17
N SER A 5 -12.53 -2.71 -10.42
CA SER A 5 -12.00 -3.99 -9.91
C SER A 5 -10.64 -4.33 -10.50
N ALA A 6 -10.39 -3.98 -11.77
CA ALA A 6 -9.10 -4.16 -12.40
C ALA A 6 -8.04 -3.24 -11.79
N PHE A 7 -8.38 -1.97 -11.57
CA PHE A 7 -7.53 -0.98 -10.91
C PHE A 7 -7.10 -1.45 -9.51
N LEU A 8 -8.04 -1.84 -8.65
CA LEU A 8 -7.71 -2.27 -7.29
C LEU A 8 -6.89 -3.56 -7.23
N ARG A 9 -7.07 -4.48 -8.16
CA ARG A 9 -6.36 -5.77 -8.16
C ARG A 9 -5.00 -5.73 -8.84
N LYS A 10 -4.83 -4.91 -9.88
CA LYS A 10 -3.60 -4.86 -10.68
C LYS A 10 -2.62 -3.78 -10.19
N THR A 11 -3.08 -2.84 -9.39
CA THR A 11 -2.24 -1.76 -8.86
C THR A 11 -1.50 -2.25 -7.61
N PRO A 12 -0.18 -2.05 -7.50
CA PRO A 12 0.59 -2.38 -6.30
C PRO A 12 0.07 -1.63 -5.07
N GLY A 13 0.15 -2.24 -3.88
CA GLY A 13 -0.39 -1.66 -2.65
C GLY A 13 0.25 -0.35 -2.25
N GLU A 14 1.55 -0.16 -2.51
CA GLU A 14 2.23 1.14 -2.33
C GLU A 14 1.60 2.25 -3.17
N ALA A 15 1.34 1.97 -4.45
CA ALA A 15 0.73 2.94 -5.36
C ALA A 15 -0.74 3.20 -5.04
N LEU A 16 -1.47 2.19 -4.54
CA LEU A 16 -2.83 2.39 -4.01
C LEU A 16 -2.82 3.27 -2.77
N ARG A 17 -1.88 3.05 -1.83
CA ARG A 17 -1.71 3.92 -0.66
C ARG A 17 -1.46 5.37 -1.08
N GLU A 18 -0.50 5.59 -1.97
CA GLU A 18 -0.19 6.93 -2.49
C GLU A 18 -1.39 7.58 -3.19
N TYR A 19 -2.16 6.81 -3.96
CA TYR A 19 -3.38 7.32 -4.60
C TYR A 19 -4.44 7.74 -3.57
N PHE A 20 -4.71 6.90 -2.56
CA PHE A 20 -5.74 7.16 -1.56
C PHE A 20 -5.33 8.15 -0.46
N ASP A 21 -4.04 8.41 -0.29
CA ASP A 21 -3.50 9.45 0.62
C ASP A 21 -3.79 10.88 0.12
N ARG A 22 -4.14 11.02 -1.18
CA ARG A 22 -4.52 12.29 -1.77
C ARG A 22 -5.80 12.84 -1.11
N PRO A 23 -5.79 14.07 -0.56
CA PRO A 23 -6.94 14.65 0.14
C PRO A 23 -8.22 14.69 -0.72
N GLU A 24 -8.08 14.86 -2.03
CA GLU A 24 -9.19 14.90 -2.97
C GLU A 24 -9.88 13.55 -3.17
N ILE A 25 -9.24 12.41 -2.87
CA ILE A 25 -9.90 11.11 -2.94
C ILE A 25 -10.75 10.90 -1.68
N GLY A 26 -10.23 11.28 -0.53
CA GLY A 26 -10.96 11.30 0.74
C GLY A 26 -11.34 9.90 1.22
N LEU A 27 -10.41 8.95 1.14
CA LEU A 27 -10.56 7.67 1.82
C LEU A 27 -10.65 7.93 3.34
N PRO A 28 -11.51 7.21 4.08
CA PRO A 28 -11.56 7.34 5.54
C PRO A 28 -10.18 7.13 6.17
N THR A 29 -9.76 8.06 7.04
CA THR A 29 -8.44 8.02 7.71
C THR A 29 -8.23 6.76 8.54
N GLU A 30 -9.31 6.10 8.96
CA GLU A 30 -9.31 4.87 9.77
C GLU A 30 -9.25 3.58 8.92
N PHE A 31 -8.97 3.68 7.62
CA PHE A 31 -8.83 2.48 6.78
C PHE A 31 -7.63 1.65 7.26
N ASP A 32 -7.93 0.47 7.82
CA ASP A 32 -6.91 -0.50 8.22
C ASP A 32 -6.31 -1.14 6.97
N TRP A 33 -5.01 -0.89 6.73
CA TRP A 33 -4.30 -1.38 5.56
C TRP A 33 -3.76 -2.80 5.81
N PRO A 34 -4.25 -3.83 5.09
CA PRO A 34 -3.66 -5.16 5.11
C PRO A 34 -2.16 -5.17 4.87
N ALA A 35 -1.47 -6.10 5.53
CA ALA A 35 -0.03 -6.33 5.33
C ALA A 35 0.31 -6.95 3.97
N SER A 36 -0.66 -7.57 3.31
CA SER A 36 -0.53 -8.28 2.04
C SER A 36 -1.33 -7.60 0.95
N ASP A 37 -0.67 -7.31 -0.17
CA ASP A 37 -1.33 -6.68 -1.34
C ASP A 37 -2.43 -7.58 -1.93
N ALA A 38 -2.29 -8.90 -1.82
CA ALA A 38 -3.28 -9.86 -2.32
C ALA A 38 -4.64 -9.71 -1.62
N ASP A 39 -4.63 -9.21 -0.38
CA ASP A 39 -5.81 -9.08 0.47
C ASP A 39 -6.41 -7.66 0.44
N LEU A 40 -5.86 -6.73 -0.35
CA LEU A 40 -6.28 -5.31 -0.36
C LEU A 40 -7.60 -5.04 -1.08
N SER A 41 -7.87 -5.77 -2.16
CA SER A 41 -8.93 -5.38 -3.10
C SER A 41 -10.34 -5.41 -2.49
N GLY A 42 -10.65 -6.40 -1.67
CA GLY A 42 -11.95 -6.53 -0.99
C GLY A 42 -12.21 -5.42 0.04
N PRO A 43 -11.31 -5.22 1.02
CA PRO A 43 -11.42 -4.13 1.99
C PRO A 43 -11.54 -2.75 1.34
N LEU A 44 -10.71 -2.45 0.33
CA LEU A 44 -10.78 -1.17 -0.38
C LEU A 44 -12.13 -0.98 -1.08
N LEU A 45 -12.65 -2.01 -1.75
CA LEU A 45 -13.96 -1.92 -2.38
C LEU A 45 -15.07 -1.62 -1.35
N GLY A 46 -15.05 -2.31 -0.21
CA GLY A 46 -16.00 -2.07 0.87
C GLY A 46 -15.87 -0.68 1.52
N ALA A 47 -14.66 -0.11 1.57
CA ALA A 47 -14.46 1.27 2.01
C ALA A 47 -15.00 2.27 0.99
N ILE A 48 -14.74 2.05 -0.30
CA ILE A 48 -15.24 2.87 -1.41
C ILE A 48 -16.76 2.88 -1.41
N GLU A 49 -17.42 1.74 -1.21
CA GLU A 49 -18.89 1.65 -1.15
C GLU A 49 -19.53 2.53 -0.08
N LYS A 50 -18.82 2.80 1.01
CA LYS A 50 -19.26 3.68 2.11
C LYS A 50 -18.98 5.17 1.84
N MET A 51 -18.20 5.50 0.83
CA MET A 51 -17.89 6.89 0.45
C MET A 51 -19.07 7.56 -0.25
N SER A 52 -19.06 8.90 -0.27
CA SER A 52 -20.09 9.66 -0.96
C SER A 52 -20.11 9.32 -2.46
N ARG A 53 -21.26 9.52 -3.11
CA ARG A 53 -21.42 9.31 -4.56
C ARG A 53 -20.37 10.07 -5.37
N VAL A 54 -20.09 11.33 -5.00
CA VAL A 54 -19.12 12.18 -5.69
C VAL A 54 -17.70 11.59 -5.62
N GLN A 55 -17.29 11.09 -4.45
CA GLN A 55 -15.98 10.46 -4.30
C GLN A 55 -15.89 9.13 -5.05
N ARG A 56 -16.95 8.31 -5.00
CA ARG A 56 -17.02 7.06 -5.77
C ARG A 56 -16.94 7.30 -7.27
N ASP A 57 -17.66 8.31 -7.78
CA ASP A 57 -17.63 8.69 -9.19
C ASP A 57 -16.23 9.14 -9.61
N ARG A 58 -15.53 9.91 -8.76
CA ARG A 58 -14.13 10.32 -9.00
C ARG A 58 -13.21 9.11 -9.14
N ILE A 59 -13.26 8.17 -8.20
CA ILE A 59 -12.43 6.95 -8.21
C ILE A 59 -12.77 6.08 -9.42
N SER A 60 -14.06 5.97 -9.76
CA SER A 60 -14.50 5.21 -10.93
C SER A 60 -13.99 5.81 -12.22
N ASN A 61 -14.05 7.14 -12.36
CA ASN A 61 -13.52 7.85 -13.53
C ASN A 61 -12.00 7.73 -13.64
N ASP A 62 -11.27 7.77 -12.51
CA ASP A 62 -9.82 7.52 -12.50
C ASP A 62 -9.52 6.09 -12.96
N ALA A 63 -10.24 5.10 -12.45
CA ALA A 63 -10.07 3.70 -12.82
C ALA A 63 -10.36 3.47 -14.31
N GLU A 64 -11.40 4.08 -14.88
CA GLU A 64 -11.72 4.01 -16.31
C GLU A 64 -10.60 4.65 -17.16
N ARG A 65 -10.09 5.83 -16.75
CA ARG A 65 -8.95 6.47 -17.44
C ARG A 65 -7.71 5.60 -17.42
N VAL A 66 -7.35 5.06 -16.26
CA VAL A 66 -6.20 4.15 -16.13
C VAL A 66 -6.43 2.91 -16.98
N HIS A 67 -7.63 2.34 -16.95
CA HIS A 67 -7.96 1.16 -17.73
C HIS A 67 -7.76 1.38 -19.23
N GLY A 68 -8.35 2.44 -19.79
CA GLY A 68 -8.23 2.77 -21.21
C GLY A 68 -6.84 3.24 -21.65
N LEU A 69 -5.96 3.65 -20.74
CA LEU A 69 -4.55 3.92 -21.05
C LEU A 69 -3.67 2.67 -20.90
N SER A 70 -4.09 1.71 -20.08
CA SER A 70 -3.34 0.48 -19.78
C SER A 70 -3.70 -0.71 -20.69
N ASP A 71 -4.76 -0.59 -21.47
CA ASP A 71 -5.13 -1.59 -22.45
C ASP A 71 -4.26 -1.50 -23.72
N GLU A 72 -4.40 -2.47 -24.61
CA GLU A 72 -3.55 -2.53 -25.81
C GLU A 72 -3.72 -1.30 -26.72
N PRO A 73 -4.94 -0.82 -27.04
CA PRO A 73 -5.12 0.42 -27.79
C PRO A 73 -4.50 1.65 -27.11
N GLY A 74 -4.68 1.79 -25.79
CA GLY A 74 -4.14 2.90 -25.01
C GLY A 74 -2.62 2.89 -24.97
N GLN A 75 -2.01 1.72 -24.78
CA GLN A 75 -0.57 1.56 -24.87
C GLN A 75 -0.09 1.92 -26.28
N ALA A 76 -0.74 1.44 -27.35
CA ALA A 76 -0.38 1.80 -28.71
C ALA A 76 -0.46 3.31 -28.97
N ALA A 77 -1.46 3.99 -28.42
CA ALA A 77 -1.61 5.44 -28.51
C ALA A 77 -0.50 6.19 -27.75
N ILE A 78 -0.10 5.73 -26.57
CA ILE A 78 1.01 6.33 -25.81
C ILE A 78 2.32 6.16 -26.59
N TYR A 79 2.57 4.97 -27.13
CA TYR A 79 3.78 4.70 -27.92
C TYR A 79 3.82 5.48 -29.24
N SER A 80 2.68 5.75 -29.87
CA SER A 80 2.64 6.45 -31.16
C SER A 80 2.98 7.94 -31.07
N VAL A 81 2.76 8.55 -29.89
CA VAL A 81 3.06 9.97 -29.64
C VAL A 81 4.41 10.17 -28.92
N ALA A 82 5.09 9.10 -28.54
CA ALA A 82 6.36 9.18 -27.82
C ALA A 82 7.48 9.64 -28.75
N GLU A 83 8.20 10.69 -28.36
CA GLU A 83 9.39 11.16 -29.08
C GLU A 83 10.52 10.12 -29.04
N ASP A 84 10.67 9.42 -27.90
CA ASP A 84 11.58 8.29 -27.74
C ASP A 84 10.84 7.07 -27.15
N PRO A 85 10.38 6.13 -27.98
CA PRO A 85 9.77 4.88 -27.53
C PRO A 85 10.71 3.99 -26.69
N ALA A 86 12.03 4.06 -26.91
CA ALA A 86 13.00 3.24 -26.17
C ALA A 86 13.13 3.69 -24.71
N PHE A 87 12.92 4.98 -24.45
CA PHE A 87 12.81 5.53 -23.10
C PHE A 87 11.60 4.94 -22.34
N LEU A 88 10.44 4.86 -22.99
CA LEU A 88 9.23 4.24 -22.40
C LEU A 88 9.48 2.77 -22.04
N ASP A 89 10.13 2.01 -22.93
CA ASP A 89 10.52 0.64 -22.65
C ASP A 89 11.47 0.53 -21.45
N GLY A 90 12.38 1.50 -21.31
CA GLY A 90 13.28 1.63 -20.16
C GLY A 90 12.52 1.75 -18.84
N LEU A 91 11.54 2.65 -18.79
CA LEU A 91 10.67 2.86 -17.64
C LEU A 91 9.85 1.62 -17.30
N LEU A 92 9.22 0.97 -18.29
CA LEU A 92 8.45 -0.26 -18.07
C LEU A 92 9.32 -1.38 -17.52
N ARG A 93 10.57 -1.52 -17.99
CA ARG A 93 11.53 -2.49 -17.45
C ARG A 93 11.88 -2.18 -15.99
N GLN A 94 12.09 -0.91 -15.64
CA GLN A 94 12.36 -0.51 -14.25
C GLN A 94 11.16 -0.79 -13.35
N LEU A 95 9.95 -0.42 -13.77
CA LEU A 95 8.72 -0.71 -13.03
C LEU A 95 8.55 -2.22 -12.82
N ARG A 96 8.66 -3.05 -13.86
CA ARG A 96 8.57 -4.51 -13.75
C ARG A 96 9.57 -5.09 -12.74
N ARG A 97 10.82 -4.59 -12.74
CA ARG A 97 11.83 -5.02 -11.76
C ARG A 97 11.46 -4.63 -10.33
N ARG A 98 10.91 -3.43 -10.12
CA ARG A 98 10.44 -2.97 -8.82
C ARG A 98 9.25 -3.81 -8.32
N LEU A 99 8.36 -4.24 -9.20
CA LEU A 99 7.21 -5.08 -8.84
C LEU A 99 7.58 -6.54 -8.55
N VAL A 100 8.59 -7.10 -9.25
CA VAL A 100 9.08 -8.46 -9.02
C VAL A 100 9.84 -8.56 -7.69
N ARG A 101 10.54 -7.49 -7.29
CA ARG A 101 11.05 -7.33 -5.92
C ARG A 101 9.92 -6.80 -5.04
N GLY A 102 8.97 -7.65 -4.68
CA GLY A 102 7.96 -7.31 -3.68
C GLY A 102 8.60 -6.68 -2.43
N PRO A 103 7.86 -5.81 -1.70
CA PRO A 103 8.43 -5.14 -0.54
C PRO A 103 8.94 -6.19 0.45
N ASP A 104 10.24 -6.14 0.76
CA ASP A 104 10.84 -6.99 1.79
C ASP A 104 10.31 -6.52 3.14
N HIS A 105 9.15 -7.02 3.55
CA HIS A 105 8.58 -6.81 4.89
C HIS A 105 9.21 -7.77 5.91
N ARG A 106 10.50 -8.08 5.79
CA ARG A 106 11.23 -8.79 6.84
C ARG A 106 11.43 -7.88 8.06
N HIS A 107 10.45 -7.99 8.94
CA HIS A 107 10.60 -8.18 10.38
C HIS A 107 11.02 -6.97 11.24
N ARG A 108 10.03 -6.45 11.99
CA ARG A 108 10.17 -6.36 13.45
C ARG A 108 8.81 -6.44 14.15
N PRO A 109 8.37 -7.62 14.63
CA PRO A 109 7.32 -7.66 15.63
C PRO A 109 7.89 -7.17 16.97
N HIS A 110 7.23 -6.16 17.52
CA HIS A 110 7.36 -5.76 18.91
C HIS A 110 6.96 -6.94 19.81
N LEU A 111 7.94 -7.60 20.45
CA LEU A 111 7.66 -8.46 21.59
C LEU A 111 7.54 -7.60 22.85
N GLY A 112 6.38 -7.72 23.48
CA GLY A 112 5.98 -6.95 24.63
C GLY A 112 6.78 -7.23 25.91
N ARG A 113 6.70 -6.24 26.79
CA ARG A 113 6.56 -6.33 28.25
C ARG A 113 7.24 -7.54 28.93
N ARG A 114 8.38 -7.26 29.59
CA ARG A 114 8.60 -7.78 30.93
C ARG A 114 8.34 -6.66 31.94
N GLN A 115 7.13 -6.67 32.48
CA GLN A 115 6.86 -6.13 33.80
C GLN A 115 7.49 -7.12 34.78
N ALA A 116 8.51 -6.70 35.50
CA ALA A 116 8.99 -7.37 36.71
C ALA A 116 9.14 -6.28 37.76
N ASP A 117 8.15 -6.24 38.64
CA ASP A 117 8.10 -5.46 39.86
C ASP A 117 9.28 -5.80 40.80
N GLY A 118 9.75 -4.79 41.55
CA GLY A 118 10.37 -5.00 42.85
C GLY A 118 11.66 -4.20 43.12
N PRO A 119 11.59 -3.08 43.87
CA PRO A 119 12.77 -2.33 44.28
C PRO A 119 13.38 -2.88 45.59
N LEU A 120 14.72 -2.94 45.60
CA LEU A 120 15.65 -2.76 46.73
C LEU A 120 15.06 -2.82 48.16
N ARG A 121 15.35 -3.90 48.90
CA ARG A 121 15.59 -3.81 50.35
C ARG A 121 16.88 -4.52 50.75
N ARG A 122 17.84 -3.69 51.17
CA ARG A 122 19.03 -4.03 51.97
C ARG A 122 18.59 -4.55 53.35
N HIS A 123 19.06 -5.73 53.75
CA HIS A 123 19.30 -6.13 55.15
C HIS A 123 20.29 -7.30 55.13
N LEU A 124 21.57 -7.03 55.39
CA LEU A 124 22.26 -7.18 56.68
C LEU A 124 22.44 -8.66 57.10
N ALA A 125 23.60 -9.23 56.77
CA ALA A 125 24.19 -10.41 57.42
C ALA A 125 25.71 -10.39 57.15
N LEU A 126 26.48 -9.98 58.16
CA LEU A 126 27.44 -10.83 58.90
C LEU A 126 28.83 -10.89 58.27
N VAL A 127 29.69 -9.96 58.68
CA VAL A 127 31.12 -10.22 58.91
C VAL A 127 31.31 -10.28 60.42
N SER A 128 31.48 -11.50 60.91
CA SER A 128 32.06 -11.80 62.21
C SER A 128 33.41 -12.45 61.95
N GLY A 129 34.46 -11.99 62.64
CA GLY A 129 35.62 -12.84 62.92
C GLY A 129 36.99 -12.17 62.78
N GLN A 130 37.48 -11.72 63.93
CA GLN A 130 38.88 -11.64 64.38
C GLN A 130 39.83 -10.60 63.77
#